data_AF-A0A0C9TKU6-F1
#
_entry.id   AF-A0A0C9TKU6-F1
#
_cell.length_a   1.000
_cell.length_b   1.000
_cell.length_c   1.000
_cell.angle_alpha   90.00
_cell.angle_beta   90.00
_cell.angle_gamma   90.00
#
_symmetry.space_group_name_H-M   'P 1'
#
loop_
_entity.id
_entity.type
_entity.pdbx_description
1 polymer ?
#
loop_
_entity_poly.entity_id
_entity_poly.type
_entity_poly.pdbx_seq_one_letter_code
_entity_poly.pdbx_strand_id
1 'polypeptide(L)'
;MSGWLLDNHVAQVDRRTRERVEGGLATGQCDGWKNIAKRALVTSMMSINFEPYLVHTHNISQEQKTAENLLKHILADIQMMEERFGVTVIAWCSDAAGDARKM
;
A
#
# COMPACT_ATOMS: atom_id res chain seq x y z
N MET A 1 -19.98 -2.25 -12.80
CA MET A 1 -20.11 -0.89 -12.23
C MET A 1 -19.00 -0.05 -12.83
N SER A 2 -19.29 1.01 -13.56
CA SER A 2 -18.28 1.82 -14.26
C SER A 2 -18.50 3.31 -14.04
N GLY A 3 -17.40 4.06 -13.96
CA GLY A 3 -17.36 5.53 -13.94
C GLY A 3 -17.73 6.17 -12.59
N TRP A 4 -18.35 7.36 -12.67
CA TRP A 4 -18.59 8.32 -11.59
C TRP A 4 -19.11 7.75 -10.27
N LEU A 5 -19.95 6.71 -10.32
CA LEU A 5 -20.51 6.07 -9.13
C LEU A 5 -19.42 5.38 -8.31
N LEU A 6 -18.49 4.69 -8.99
CA LEU A 6 -17.37 4.02 -8.32
C LEU A 6 -16.39 5.06 -7.80
N ASP A 7 -16.09 6.10 -8.59
CA ASP A 7 -15.18 7.18 -8.18
C ASP A 7 -15.71 7.93 -6.94
N ASN A 8 -17.00 8.23 -6.92
CA ASN A 8 -17.66 8.82 -5.74
C ASN A 8 -17.60 7.89 -4.54
N HIS A 9 -17.78 6.59 -4.72
CA HIS A 9 -17.70 5.64 -3.62
C HIS A 9 -16.27 5.51 -3.08
N VAL A 10 -15.27 5.51 -3.96
CA VAL A 10 -13.85 5.54 -3.57
C VAL A 10 -13.56 6.80 -2.76
N ALA A 11 -13.95 7.98 -3.24
CA ALA A 11 -13.78 9.23 -2.50
C ALA A 11 -14.48 9.22 -1.12
N GLN A 12 -15.65 8.60 -1.02
CA GLN A 12 -16.36 8.42 0.26
C GLN A 12 -15.64 7.44 1.20
N VAL A 13 -15.05 6.36 0.68
CA VAL A 13 -14.25 5.43 1.47
C VAL A 13 -12.97 6.13 1.94
N ASP A 14 -12.25 6.80 1.06
CA ASP A 14 -11.02 7.52 1.40
C ASP A 14 -11.24 8.55 2.49
N ARG A 15 -12.30 9.36 2.37
CA ARG A 15 -12.64 10.36 3.38
C ARG A 15 -12.90 9.70 4.73
N ARG A 16 -13.70 8.63 4.77
CA ARG A 16 -13.99 7.90 6.01
C ARG A 16 -12.73 7.25 6.60
N THR A 17 -11.85 6.72 5.76
CA THR A 17 -10.58 6.16 6.20
C THR A 17 -9.72 7.27 6.80
N ARG A 18 -9.53 8.40 6.10
CA ARG A 18 -8.80 9.57 6.60
C ARG A 18 -9.33 10.05 7.95
N GLU A 19 -10.65 10.27 8.06
CA GLU A 19 -11.30 10.71 9.31
C GLU A 19 -10.99 9.79 10.51
N ARG A 20 -10.73 8.50 10.28
CA ARG A 20 -10.38 7.54 11.33
C ARG A 20 -8.90 7.53 11.71
N VAL A 21 -8.03 7.89 10.78
CA VAL A 21 -6.59 7.61 10.89
C VAL A 21 -5.73 8.87 10.98
N GLU A 22 -6.23 10.03 10.55
CA GLU A 22 -5.49 11.28 10.48
C GLU A 22 -4.86 11.67 11.82
N GLY A 23 -3.58 12.06 11.77
CA GLY A 23 -2.74 12.32 12.95
C GLY A 23 -2.22 11.07 13.66
N GLY A 24 -2.60 9.87 13.22
CA GLY A 24 -2.17 8.60 13.79
C GLY A 24 -0.76 8.17 13.37
N LEU A 25 -0.14 7.34 14.21
CA LEU A 25 1.11 6.64 13.89
C LEU A 25 0.81 5.31 13.23
N ALA A 26 1.34 5.11 12.03
CA ALA A 26 1.07 3.94 11.21
C ALA A 26 2.30 3.02 11.09
N THR A 27 2.06 1.72 11.09
CA THR A 27 3.03 0.74 10.58
C THR A 27 2.62 0.34 9.16
N GLY A 28 3.53 0.52 8.21
CA GLY A 28 3.35 0.04 6.85
C GLY A 28 3.71 -1.44 6.73
N GLN A 29 3.06 -2.14 5.82
CA GLN A 29 3.43 -3.50 5.46
C GLN A 29 3.16 -3.75 3.98
N CYS A 30 3.99 -4.58 3.34
CA CYS A 30 3.73 -5.06 1.99
C CYS A 30 3.89 -6.57 1.84
N ASP A 31 3.10 -7.13 0.92
CA ASP A 31 3.17 -8.54 0.52
C ASP A 31 3.08 -8.67 -1.00
N GLY A 32 3.83 -9.61 -1.56
CA GLY A 32 3.96 -9.86 -2.98
C GLY A 32 3.51 -11.25 -3.39
N TRP A 33 2.55 -11.37 -4.30
CA TRP A 33 2.06 -12.67 -4.77
C TRP A 33 1.77 -12.70 -6.27
N LYS A 34 1.44 -13.89 -6.79
CA LYS A 34 0.89 -14.06 -8.14
C LYS A 34 -0.60 -14.32 -8.03
N ASN A 35 -1.42 -13.52 -8.72
CA ASN A 35 -2.86 -13.76 -8.77
C ASN A 35 -3.22 -14.94 -9.69
N ILE A 36 -4.51 -15.28 -9.77
CA ILE A 36 -5.01 -16.37 -10.62
C ILE A 36 -4.66 -16.21 -12.11
N ALA A 37 -4.50 -14.97 -12.57
CA ALA A 37 -4.08 -14.63 -13.93
C ALA A 37 -2.55 -14.62 -14.11
N LYS A 38 -1.80 -15.15 -13.13
CA LYS A 38 -0.33 -15.18 -13.08
C LYS A 38 0.33 -13.80 -13.12
N ARG A 39 -0.41 -12.73 -12.80
CA ARG A 39 0.15 -11.38 -12.65
C ARG A 39 0.87 -11.29 -11.32
N ALA A 40 2.10 -10.80 -11.35
CA ALA A 40 2.83 -10.48 -10.14
C ALA A 40 2.30 -9.15 -9.58
N LEU A 41 1.87 -9.17 -8.33
CA LEU A 41 1.31 -8.04 -7.62
C LEU A 41 2.12 -7.79 -6.34
N VAL A 42 2.15 -6.54 -5.89
CA VAL A 42 2.60 -6.14 -4.56
C VAL A 42 1.53 -5.24 -3.98
N THR A 43 1.09 -5.51 -2.76
CA THR A 43 0.11 -4.67 -2.06
C THR A 43 0.67 -4.13 -0.78
N SER A 44 0.41 -2.84 -0.54
CA SER A 44 0.75 -2.15 0.68
C SER A 44 -0.50 -1.93 1.54
N MET A 45 -0.34 -2.11 2.84
CA MET A 45 -1.32 -1.81 3.87
C MET A 45 -0.68 -0.91 4.93
N MET A 46 -1.50 -0.08 5.57
CA MET A 46 -1.13 0.62 6.79
C MET A 46 -1.93 0.05 7.96
N SER A 47 -1.30 -0.11 9.11
CA SER A 47 -1.96 -0.52 10.35
C SER A 47 -1.87 0.58 11.38
N ILE A 48 -3.00 0.99 11.93
CA ILE A 48 -3.11 2.02 12.98
C ILE A 48 -3.99 1.47 14.08
N ASN A 49 -3.53 1.53 15.32
CA ASN A 49 -4.25 0.97 16.48
C ASN A 49 -4.69 -0.50 16.25
N PHE A 50 -3.83 -1.31 15.63
CA PHE A 50 -4.07 -2.72 15.27
C PHE A 50 -5.17 -2.95 14.20
N GLU A 51 -5.67 -1.90 13.54
CA GLU A 51 -6.61 -2.01 12.44
C GLU A 51 -5.89 -1.81 11.10
N PRO A 52 -5.93 -2.80 10.17
CA PRO A 52 -5.28 -2.70 8.87
C PRO A 52 -6.19 -2.03 7.83
N TYR A 53 -5.60 -1.17 7.00
CA TYR A 53 -6.23 -0.49 5.88
C TYR A 53 -5.43 -0.74 4.60
N LEU A 54 -6.13 -1.12 3.53
CA LEU A 54 -5.53 -1.26 2.20
C LEU A 54 -5.17 0.12 1.64
N VAL A 55 -3.97 0.23 1.07
CA VAL A 55 -3.47 1.49 0.50
C VAL A 55 -3.36 1.41 -1.01
N HIS A 56 -2.56 0.48 -1.53
CA HIS A 56 -2.32 0.36 -2.96
C HIS A 56 -1.98 -1.08 -3.34
N THR A 57 -2.41 -1.50 -4.54
CA THR A 57 -1.98 -2.75 -5.18
C THR A 57 -1.32 -2.46 -6.52
N HIS A 58 -0.01 -2.67 -6.60
CA HIS A 58 0.81 -2.47 -7.78
C HIS A 58 0.82 -3.73 -8.65
N ASN A 59 0.71 -3.55 -9.96
CA ASN A 59 0.92 -4.64 -10.92
C ASN A 59 2.35 -4.60 -11.46
N ILE A 60 3.22 -5.39 -10.84
CA ILE A 60 4.65 -5.44 -11.14
C ILE A 60 5.01 -6.52 -12.18
N SER A 61 4.05 -7.02 -12.95
CA SER A 61 4.27 -8.15 -13.88
C SER A 61 5.31 -7.86 -14.96
N GLN A 62 5.53 -6.59 -15.29
CA GLN A 62 6.50 -6.13 -16.30
C GLN A 62 7.81 -5.62 -15.68
N GLU A 63 7.94 -5.71 -14.36
CA GLU A 63 9.09 -5.22 -13.62
C GLU A 63 10.01 -6.37 -13.21
N GLN A 64 11.31 -6.09 -13.15
CA GLN A 64 12.24 -7.02 -12.53
C GLN A 64 12.05 -6.98 -11.01
N LYS A 65 11.87 -8.15 -10.39
CA LYS A 65 11.78 -8.33 -8.94
C LYS A 65 13.14 -8.08 -8.29
N THR A 66 13.38 -6.83 -7.93
CA THR A 66 14.63 -6.33 -7.33
C THR A 66 14.30 -5.51 -6.09
N ALA A 67 15.23 -5.45 -5.14
CA ALA A 67 15.09 -4.65 -3.94
C ALA A 67 14.83 -3.17 -4.27
N GLU A 68 15.52 -2.67 -5.29
CA GLU A 68 15.45 -1.28 -5.71
C GLU A 68 14.08 -0.93 -6.30
N ASN A 69 13.44 -1.84 -7.04
CA ASN A 69 12.08 -1.60 -7.53
C ASN A 69 11.04 -1.73 -6.42
N LEU A 70 11.19 -2.70 -5.51
CA LEU A 70 10.32 -2.81 -4.35
C LEU A 70 10.40 -1.54 -3.49
N LEU A 71 11.61 -1.01 -3.24
CA LEU A 71 11.81 0.20 -2.45
C LEU A 71 11.11 1.41 -3.06
N LYS A 72 11.09 1.55 -4.40
CA LYS A 72 10.38 2.64 -5.08
C LYS A 72 8.87 2.60 -4.80
N HIS A 73 8.27 1.42 -4.87
CA HIS A 73 6.84 1.25 -4.56
C HIS A 73 6.56 1.55 -3.09
N ILE A 74 7.39 1.05 -2.18
CA ILE A 74 7.27 1.32 -0.73
C ILE A 74 7.34 2.83 -0.45
N LEU A 75 8.33 3.54 -0.98
CA LEU A 75 8.48 4.98 -0.76
C LEU A 75 7.30 5.78 -1.32
N ALA A 76 6.79 5.40 -2.49
CA ALA A 76 5.60 6.03 -3.07
C ALA A 76 4.34 5.78 -2.23
N ASP A 77 4.21 4.56 -1.68
CA ASP A 77 3.08 4.20 -0.82
C ASP A 77 3.16 4.89 0.54
N ILE A 78 4.36 5.04 1.13
CA ILE A 78 4.57 5.85 2.34
C ILE A 78 4.12 7.29 2.08
N GLN A 79 4.60 7.90 1.00
CA GLN A 79 4.20 9.27 0.64
C GLN A 79 2.68 9.39 0.47
N MET A 80 2.04 8.41 -0.20
CA MET A 80 0.58 8.38 -0.33
C MET A 80 -0.10 8.27 1.04
N MET A 81 0.41 7.45 1.95
CA MET A 81 -0.13 7.32 3.31
C MET A 81 -0.11 8.67 4.04
N GLU A 82 1.04 9.33 4.04
CA GLU A 82 1.25 10.60 4.75
C GLU A 82 0.42 11.75 4.12
N GLU A 83 0.41 11.88 2.80
CA GLU A 83 -0.28 12.99 2.11
C GLU A 83 -1.80 12.80 2.03
N ARG A 84 -2.27 11.57 1.71
CA ARG A 84 -3.70 11.30 1.47
C ARG A 84 -4.46 11.08 2.76
N PHE A 85 -3.87 10.32 3.70
CA PHE A 85 -4.53 9.90 4.93
C PHE A 85 -4.05 10.67 6.17
N GLY A 86 -2.99 11.49 6.05
CA GLY A 86 -2.54 12.36 7.14
C GLY A 86 -1.90 11.61 8.32
N VAL A 87 -1.35 10.42 8.07
CA VAL A 87 -0.70 9.58 9.07
C VAL A 87 0.80 9.84 9.09
N THR A 88 1.51 9.39 10.12
CA THR A 88 2.98 9.31 10.11
C THR A 88 3.42 7.86 10.10
N VAL A 89 4.15 7.44 9.07
CA VAL A 89 4.63 6.05 8.98
C VAL A 89 5.90 5.90 9.82
N ILE A 90 5.85 5.05 10.85
CA ILE A 90 6.93 4.89 11.84
C ILE A 90 7.72 3.59 11.70
N ALA A 91 7.19 2.61 10.96
CA ALA A 91 7.85 1.34 10.69
C ALA A 91 7.33 0.72 9.39
N TRP A 92 8.12 -0.16 8.79
CA TRP A 92 7.73 -0.93 7.61
C TRP A 92 8.05 -2.41 7.77
N CYS A 93 7.13 -3.29 7.36
CA CYS A 93 7.31 -4.73 7.34
C CYS A 93 7.17 -5.28 5.91
N SER A 94 8.10 -6.13 5.47
CA SER A 94 8.04 -6.83 4.19
C SER A 94 8.35 -8.31 4.42
N ASP A 95 7.82 -9.18 3.57
CA ASP A 95 8.27 -10.57 3.54
C ASP A 95 9.75 -10.65 3.08
N ALA A 96 10.47 -11.67 3.55
CA ALA A 96 11.89 -11.86 3.25
C ALA A 96 12.12 -12.56 1.90
N ALA A 97 11.34 -12.19 0.88
CA ALA A 97 11.52 -12.71 -0.47
C ALA A 97 12.88 -12.27 -1.05
N GLY A 98 13.32 -12.90 -2.16
CA GLY A 98 14.67 -12.70 -2.69
C GLY A 98 15.01 -11.24 -3.05
N ASP A 99 13.98 -10.46 -3.35
CA ASP A 99 13.98 -9.01 -3.56
C ASP A 99 14.12 -8.19 -2.27
N ALA A 100 13.72 -8.67 -1.09
CA ALA A 100 13.87 -7.95 0.17
C ALA A 100 15.23 -8.14 0.86
N ARG A 101 16.14 -8.97 0.31
CA ARG A 101 17.37 -9.41 1.01
C ARG A 101 18.42 -8.31 1.28
N LYS A 102 18.25 -7.11 0.72
CA LYS A 102 19.14 -5.94 0.93
C LYS A 102 18.46 -4.75 1.61
N MET A 103 17.19 -4.89 1.98
CA MET A 103 16.45 -3.87 2.73
C MET A 103 16.78 -3.94 4.21
#